data_AF-A0A1V5PWS7-F1
#
_entry.id   AF-A0A1V5PWS7-F1
#
_cell.length_a   1.000
_cell.length_b   1.000
_cell.length_c   1.000
_cell.angle_alpha   90.00
_cell.angle_beta   90.00
_cell.angle_gamma   90.00
#
_symmetry.space_group_name_H-M   'P 1'
#
loop_
_entity.id
_entity.type
_entity.pdbx_description
1 polymer ?
#
loop_
_entity_poly.entity_id
_entity_poly.type
_entity_poly.pdbx_seq_one_letter_code
_entity_poly.pdbx_strand_id
1 'polypeptide(L)'
;MLGPSGGYIIGFAVSSLVSGMIFSFFCNSHKACGNIFRDISRNYPGVSLAVFLTAFTSLLIIYSFGYIHLLGMMCMTAGSSRNICILLLNSFKLGVFPFILFDLLKIMGIIVLQKLPGKTI
;
A
#
# COMPACT_ATOMS: atom_id res chain seq x y z
N MET A 1 12.99 8.88 -18.96
CA MET A 1 11.53 8.56 -18.91
C MET A 1 11.34 7.52 -17.82
N LEU A 2 10.48 7.77 -16.83
CA LEU A 2 10.16 6.74 -15.84
C LEU A 2 9.50 5.56 -16.57
N GLY A 3 10.02 4.35 -16.37
CA GLY A 3 9.49 3.15 -17.01
C GLY A 3 8.07 2.78 -16.54
N PRO A 4 7.57 1.59 -16.89
CA PRO A 4 6.23 1.12 -16.50
C PRO A 4 5.97 1.16 -15.00
N SER A 5 7.02 1.02 -14.19
CA SER A 5 6.98 1.06 -12.72
C SER A 5 6.98 2.47 -12.13
N GLY A 6 7.14 3.52 -12.95
CA GLY A 6 7.28 4.91 -12.50
C GLY A 6 6.17 5.38 -11.56
N GLY A 7 4.92 5.10 -11.95
CA GLY A 7 3.75 5.46 -11.14
C GLY A 7 3.73 4.79 -9.77
N TYR A 8 4.21 3.54 -9.65
CA TYR A 8 4.25 2.82 -8.38
C TYR A 8 5.27 3.43 -7.42
N ILE A 9 6.40 3.92 -7.94
CA ILE A 9 7.44 4.60 -7.14
C ILE A 9 6.90 5.92 -6.59
N ILE A 10 6.23 6.70 -7.43
CA ILE A 10 5.58 7.95 -7.01
C ILE A 10 4.48 7.65 -5.99
N GLY A 11 3.64 6.65 -6.27
CA GLY A 11 2.60 6.19 -5.37
C GLY A 11 3.14 5.74 -4.01
N PHE A 12 4.31 5.10 -3.98
CA PHE A 12 4.99 4.71 -2.74
C PHE A 12 5.41 5.93 -1.91
N ALA A 13 6.00 6.95 -2.55
CA ALA A 13 6.39 8.18 -1.86
C ALA A 13 5.17 8.90 -1.26
N VAL A 14 4.09 9.06 -2.03
CA VAL A 14 2.83 9.66 -1.56
C VAL A 14 2.21 8.81 -0.45
N SER A 15 2.20 7.49 -0.61
CA SER A 15 1.67 6.56 0.38
C SER A 15 2.40 6.67 1.72
N SER A 16 3.72 6.81 1.73
CA SER A 16 4.48 6.92 2.99
C SER A 16 4.07 8.15 3.82
N LEU A 17 3.79 9.27 3.16
CA LEU A 17 3.28 10.48 3.81
C LEU A 17 1.88 10.25 4.37
N VAL A 18 0.98 9.64 3.58
CA VAL A 18 -0.39 9.36 4.01
C VAL A 18 -0.40 8.37 5.18
N SER A 19 0.43 7.32 5.14
CA SER A 19 0.57 6.39 6.27
C SER A 19 1.01 7.10 7.54
N GLY A 20 2.00 7.99 7.43
CA GLY A 20 2.47 8.80 8.55
C GLY A 20 1.35 9.65 9.15
N MET A 21 0.57 10.34 8.31
CA MET A 21 -0.56 11.15 8.76
C MET A 21 -1.65 10.31 9.45
N ILE A 22 -2.03 9.17 8.88
CA ILE A 22 -3.03 8.26 9.48
C ILE A 22 -2.52 7.78 10.84
N PHE A 23 -1.26 7.36 10.92
CA PHE A 23 -0.67 6.89 12.16
C PHE A 23 -0.62 8.00 13.23
N SER A 24 -0.20 9.21 12.86
CA SER A 24 -0.21 10.38 13.75
C SER A 24 -1.61 10.73 14.25
N PHE A 25 -2.63 10.62 13.41
CA PHE A 25 -4.02 10.85 13.80
C PHE A 25 -4.49 9.83 14.86
N PHE A 26 -4.16 8.55 14.67
CA PHE A 26 -4.46 7.50 15.66
C PHE A 26 -3.69 7.72 16.97
N CYS A 27 -2.40 8.07 16.91
CA CYS A 27 -1.60 8.36 18.10
C CYS A 27 -2.11 9.57 18.90
N ASN A 28 -2.46 10.66 18.22
CA ASN A 28 -2.97 11.87 18.87
C ASN A 28 -4.33 11.64 19.53
N SER A 29 -5.19 10.83 18.90
CA SER A 29 -6.50 10.46 19.45
C SER A 29 -6.40 9.64 20.74
N HIS A 30 -5.27 8.94 20.97
CA HIS A 30 -5.09 8.07 22.13
C HIS A 30 -4.23 8.65 23.28
N LYS A 31 -3.73 9.90 23.21
CA LYS A 31 -2.83 10.52 24.24
C LYS A 31 -1.66 9.63 24.68
N ALA A 32 -1.31 8.66 23.86
CA ALA A 32 -0.44 7.55 24.22
C ALA A 32 0.72 7.56 23.23
N CYS A 33 1.63 8.52 23.39
CA CYS A 33 2.85 8.58 22.60
C CYS A 33 4.03 9.02 23.50
N GLY A 34 4.36 8.16 24.46
CA GLY A 34 5.57 8.26 25.26
C GLY A 34 6.54 7.08 25.08
N ASN A 35 6.04 5.84 24.93
CA ASN A 35 6.89 4.63 24.88
C ASN A 35 6.26 3.45 24.08
N ILE A 36 5.46 3.77 23.07
CA ILE A 36 4.30 2.95 22.70
C ILE A 36 4.59 1.91 21.62
N PHE A 37 5.54 2.14 20.72
CA PHE A 37 5.82 1.21 19.62
C PHE A 37 6.18 -0.21 20.11
N ARG A 38 6.68 -0.34 21.36
CA ARG A 38 7.07 -1.61 21.98
C ARG A 38 5.94 -2.29 22.77
N ASP A 39 4.99 -1.54 23.35
CA ASP A 39 3.91 -2.09 24.18
C ASP A 39 2.59 -2.27 23.43
N ILE A 40 2.32 -1.46 22.40
CA ILE A 40 1.04 -1.47 21.69
C ILE A 40 0.81 -2.76 20.89
N SER A 41 1.88 -3.42 20.45
CA SER A 41 1.83 -4.65 19.65
C SER A 41 1.28 -5.86 20.42
N ARG A 42 1.28 -5.80 21.77
CA ARG A 42 1.06 -7.00 22.59
C ARG A 42 -0.38 -7.24 23.03
N ASN A 43 -1.23 -6.22 23.20
CA ASN A 43 -2.51 -6.41 23.89
C ASN A 43 -3.74 -5.63 23.36
N TYR A 44 -3.63 -4.81 22.31
CA TYR A 44 -4.76 -3.99 21.85
C TYR A 44 -5.23 -4.35 20.42
N PRO A 45 -6.42 -4.96 20.25
CA PRO A 45 -6.95 -5.33 18.93
C PRO A 45 -7.14 -4.11 18.01
N GLY A 46 -7.39 -2.92 18.58
CA GLY A 46 -7.53 -1.67 17.83
C GLY A 46 -6.27 -1.25 17.07
N VAL A 47 -5.07 -1.63 17.53
CA VAL A 47 -3.83 -1.25 16.85
C VAL A 47 -3.54 -2.17 15.66
N SER A 48 -3.82 -3.47 15.80
CA SER A 48 -3.75 -4.40 14.67
C SER A 48 -4.69 -3.96 13.53
N LEU A 49 -5.87 -3.43 13.86
CA LEU A 49 -6.81 -2.85 12.89
C LEU A 49 -6.23 -1.58 12.25
N ALA A 50 -5.67 -0.66 13.04
CA ALA A 50 -5.07 0.57 12.53
C ALA A 50 -3.89 0.30 11.58
N VAL A 51 -3.03 -0.67 11.90
CA VAL A 51 -1.92 -1.11 11.03
C VAL A 51 -2.47 -1.71 9.73
N PHE A 52 -3.48 -2.59 9.82
CA PHE A 52 -4.12 -3.16 8.64
C PHE A 52 -4.73 -2.08 7.74
N LEU A 53 -5.52 -1.16 8.31
CA LEU A 53 -6.16 -0.07 7.58
C LEU A 53 -5.13 0.84 6.92
N THR A 54 -4.07 1.21 7.66
CA THR A 54 -3.00 2.05 7.13
C THR A 54 -2.30 1.36 5.96
N ALA A 55 -1.94 0.08 6.10
CA ALA A 55 -1.30 -0.69 5.05
C ALA A 55 -2.22 -0.93 3.83
N PHE A 56 -3.51 -1.14 4.06
CA PHE A 56 -4.49 -1.29 3.01
C PHE A 56 -4.69 0.03 2.22
N THR A 57 -4.83 1.16 2.92
CA THR A 57 -4.89 2.48 2.29
C THR A 57 -3.62 2.77 1.48
N SER A 58 -2.45 2.39 1.99
CA SER A 58 -1.18 2.50 1.26
C SER A 58 -1.18 1.72 -0.05
N LEU A 59 -1.63 0.47 -0.03
CA LEU A 59 -1.75 -0.33 -1.26
C LEU A 59 -2.68 0.34 -2.27
N LEU A 60 -3.84 0.84 -1.83
CA LEU A 60 -4.76 1.53 -2.72
C LEU A 60 -4.12 2.73 -3.41
N ILE A 61 -3.34 3.54 -2.68
CA ILE A 61 -2.63 4.69 -3.24
C ILE A 61 -1.57 4.22 -4.26
N ILE A 62 -0.71 3.28 -3.88
CA ILE A 62 0.37 2.78 -4.73
C ILE A 62 -0.19 2.21 -6.05
N TYR A 63 -1.21 1.36 -5.95
CA TYR A 63 -1.82 0.76 -7.13
C TYR A 63 -2.60 1.75 -7.97
N SER A 64 -3.22 2.77 -7.38
CA SER A 64 -3.92 3.82 -8.15
C SER A 64 -2.94 4.62 -9.00
N PHE A 65 -1.84 5.10 -8.42
CA PHE A 65 -0.80 5.82 -9.17
C PHE A 65 -0.10 4.94 -10.20
N GLY A 66 0.26 3.72 -9.82
CA GLY A 66 0.86 2.74 -10.72
C GLY A 66 -0.03 2.40 -11.91
N TYR A 67 -1.30 2.14 -11.65
CA TYR A 67 -2.30 1.81 -12.68
C TYR A 67 -2.54 2.98 -13.64
N ILE A 68 -2.74 4.21 -13.13
CA ILE A 68 -2.96 5.39 -13.96
C ILE A 68 -1.75 5.65 -14.86
N HIS A 69 -0.53 5.58 -14.31
CA HIS A 69 0.70 5.75 -15.08
C HIS A 69 0.86 4.67 -16.15
N LEU A 70 0.63 3.40 -15.79
CA LEU A 70 0.74 2.28 -16.72
C LEU A 70 -0.29 2.38 -17.85
N LEU A 71 -1.54 2.73 -17.51
CA LEU A 71 -2.60 2.96 -18.49
C LEU A 71 -2.24 4.10 -19.44
N GLY A 72 -1.75 5.22 -18.91
CA GLY A 72 -1.29 6.35 -19.71
C GLY A 72 -0.17 5.95 -20.67
N MET A 73 0.83 5.21 -20.18
CA MET A 73 1.91 4.67 -21.01
C MET A 73 1.39 3.74 -22.12
N MET A 74 0.45 2.85 -21.81
CA MET A 74 -0.16 1.97 -22.81
C MET A 74 -0.97 2.73 -23.85
N CYS A 75 -1.72 3.76 -23.45
CA CYS A 75 -2.45 4.64 -24.37
C CYS A 75 -1.50 5.34 -25.34
N MET A 76 -0.38 5.88 -24.84
CA MET A 76 0.62 6.54 -25.68
C MET A 76 1.33 5.57 -26.63
N THR A 77 1.54 4.31 -26.21
CA THR A 77 2.28 3.31 -27.00
C THR A 77 1.40 2.58 -28.02
N ALA A 78 0.12 2.35 -27.70
CA ALA A 78 -0.78 1.55 -28.53
C ALA A 78 -1.40 2.32 -29.71
N GLY A 79 -1.31 3.66 -29.72
CA GLY A 79 -2.00 4.50 -30.69
C GLY A 79 -3.52 4.57 -30.47
N SER A 80 -4.17 5.57 -31.08
CA SER A 80 -5.57 5.97 -30.81
C SER A 80 -6.65 4.94 -31.22
N SER A 81 -6.28 3.78 -31.77
CA SER A 81 -7.21 2.82 -32.40
C SER A 81 -7.53 1.59 -31.56
N ARG A 82 -6.94 1.42 -30.36
CA ARG A 82 -7.29 0.29 -29.49
C ARG A 82 -8.49 0.59 -28.61
N ASN A 83 -9.36 -0.41 -28.49
CA ASN A 83 -10.52 -0.38 -27.59
C ASN A 83 -10.08 -0.12 -26.14
N ILE A 84 -10.61 0.94 -25.53
CA ILE A 84 -10.28 1.38 -24.17
C ILE A 84 -10.50 0.27 -23.14
N CYS A 85 -11.51 -0.57 -23.32
CA CYS A 85 -11.78 -1.70 -22.42
C CYS A 85 -10.63 -2.72 -22.42
N ILE A 86 -10.00 -2.94 -23.57
CA ILE A 86 -8.85 -3.85 -23.69
C ILE A 86 -7.62 -3.24 -22.99
N LEU A 87 -7.42 -1.93 -23.12
CA LEU A 87 -6.32 -1.23 -22.46
C LEU A 87 -6.46 -1.24 -20.93
N LEU A 88 -7.67 -1.01 -20.42
CA LEU A 88 -7.98 -1.10 -18.98
C LEU A 88 -7.72 -2.52 -18.45
N LEU A 89 -8.26 -3.54 -19.13
CA LEU A 89 -8.10 -4.94 -18.71
C LEU A 89 -6.62 -5.36 -18.72
N ASN A 90 -5.88 -5.00 -19.76
CA ASN A 90 -4.45 -5.33 -19.88
C ASN A 90 -3.61 -4.61 -18.83
N SER A 91 -3.89 -3.33 -18.59
CA SER A 91 -3.20 -2.55 -17.55
C SER A 91 -3.44 -3.15 -16.17
N PHE A 92 -4.67 -3.61 -15.89
CA PHE A 92 -4.99 -4.25 -14.61
C PHE A 92 -4.30 -5.61 -14.48
N LYS A 93 -4.38 -6.43 -15.53
CA LYS A 93 -3.80 -7.77 -15.56
C LYS A 93 -2.27 -7.76 -15.43
N LEU A 94 -1.60 -6.74 -15.95
CA LEU A 94 -0.14 -6.62 -15.88
C LEU A 94 0.32 -5.86 -14.63
N GLY A 95 -0.43 -4.83 -14.23
CA GLY A 95 0.01 -3.88 -13.20
C GLY A 95 -0.52 -4.16 -11.79
N VAL A 96 -1.65 -4.84 -11.64
CA VAL A 96 -2.30 -5.01 -10.32
C VAL A 96 -2.45 -6.48 -9.97
N PHE A 97 -3.01 -7.28 -10.88
CA PHE A 97 -3.36 -8.67 -10.65
C PHE A 97 -2.22 -9.56 -10.10
N PRO A 98 -0.98 -9.55 -10.65
CA PRO A 98 0.06 -10.46 -10.18
C PRO A 98 0.62 -10.06 -8.81
N PHE A 99 0.46 -8.82 -8.38
CA PHE A 99 1.14 -8.28 -7.20
C PHE A 99 0.22 -8.14 -6.00
N ILE A 100 -1.07 -7.86 -6.22
CA ILE A 100 -2.04 -7.58 -5.14
C ILE A 100 -2.14 -8.75 -4.14
N LEU A 101 -2.10 -9.99 -4.63
CA LEU A 101 -2.18 -11.18 -3.78
C LEU A 101 -0.95 -11.30 -2.86
N PHE A 102 0.25 -11.11 -3.41
CA PHE A 102 1.48 -11.17 -2.63
C PHE A 102 1.57 -10.01 -1.65
N ASP A 103 1.09 -8.82 -2.01
CA ASP A 103 1.13 -7.68 -1.10
C ASP A 103 0.12 -7.81 0.05
N LEU A 104 -1.07 -8.36 -0.20
CA LEU A 104 -2.01 -8.71 0.87
C LEU A 104 -1.41 -9.77 1.81
N LEU A 105 -0.69 -10.76 1.27
CA LEU A 105 0.03 -11.75 2.08
C LEU A 105 1.11 -11.07 2.94
N LYS A 106 1.87 -10.11 2.40
CA LYS A 106 2.87 -9.34 3.16
C LYS A 106 2.24 -8.58 4.33
N ILE A 107 1.08 -7.94 4.12
CA ILE A 107 0.37 -7.25 5.20
C ILE A 107 -0.03 -8.22 6.31
N MET A 108 -0.58 -9.39 5.95
CA MET A 108 -0.93 -10.42 6.93
C MET A 108 0.30 -10.93 7.68
N GLY A 109 1.42 -11.14 6.97
CA GLY A 109 2.69 -11.51 7.56
C GLY A 109 3.19 -10.49 8.58
N ILE A 110 3.13 -9.19 8.26
CA ILE A 110 3.53 -8.11 9.19
C ILE A 110 2.65 -8.12 10.45
N ILE A 111 1.34 -8.27 10.30
CA ILE A 111 0.41 -8.32 11.44
C ILE A 111 0.67 -9.54 12.33
N VAL A 112 0.98 -10.70 11.73
CA VAL A 112 1.31 -11.92 12.49
C VAL A 112 2.65 -11.76 13.20
N LEU A 113 3.67 -11.22 12.52
CA LEU A 113 4.99 -10.96 13.11
C LEU A 113 4.92 -10.00 14.30
N GLN A 114 4.04 -8.98 14.24
CA GLN A 114 3.77 -8.08 15.36
C GLN A 114 3.24 -8.79 16.61
N LYS A 115 2.55 -9.93 16.44
CA LYS A 115 1.99 -10.71 17.56
C LYS A 115 2.97 -11.71 18.16
N LEU A 116 4.09 -12.01 17.49
CA LEU A 116 5.07 -12.94 18.03
C LEU A 116 5.81 -12.28 19.20
N PRO A 117 5.89 -12.92 20.39
CA PRO A 117 6.68 -12.41 21.49
C PRO A 117 8.15 -12.38 21.04
N GLY A 118 8.74 -11.18 21.02
CA GLY A 118 10.10 -10.97 20.55
C GLY A 118 11.10 -11.93 21.22
N LYS A 119 11.65 -12.85 20.44
CA LYS A 119 13.00 -13.35 20.67
C LYS A 119 13.90 -12.46 19.82
N THR A 120 14.45 -11.44 20.45
CA THR A 120 15.65 -10.74 19.96
C THR A 120 16.72 -11.80 19.69
N ILE A 121 17.17 -11.88 18.43
CA ILE A 121 18.44 -12.53 18.07
C ILE A 121 19.55 -11.54 18.40
#